data_AF-A0AAD7MQK1-F1
#
_entry.id   AF-A0AAD7MQK1-F1
#
_cell.length_a   1.000
_cell.length_b   1.000
_cell.length_c   1.000
_cell.angle_alpha   90.00
_cell.angle_beta   90.00
_cell.angle_gamma   90.00
#
_symmetry.space_group_name_H-M   'P 1'
#
loop_
_entity.id
_entity.type
_entity.pdbx_description
1 polymer ?
#
loop_
_entity_poly.entity_id
_entity_poly.type
_entity_poly.pdbx_seq_one_letter_code
_entity_poly.pdbx_strand_id
1 'polypeptide(L)'
;MFSRNVASFLSLALAANAQLAGQTVFLKTVFTDASCLTATSNADGAAVIIDDCGSNATSLNSWVVPNGQDEVGTIQIFGDKCLDVTNGVDADGTLLQIWTCATGNTSKSLSESSFSFTVDLLEDQMWIPIPDQSITWYNENKCVDLTNGNLTDGNRVQIWDCDDENDNQKWNSFAITTPTSFVISLKKDTSLCVAASANAVGAPVVIDDCSPGSAAQTFSDPTQSGQMVIYDNLCVTPASNDNDGVPLILSPCVTGDAAQDWSHETGLITNGNDPKICLDLTNSDETPGNQLQIWTCTLLTSTTDNTNQDWIVTDTFNWTAGCLISPIHWTIIFTLALHNTFLIRSTGILIHQNN
;
A
#
# COMPACT_ATOMS: atom_id res chain seq x y z
N MET A 1 37.29 -51.51 9.32
CA MET A 1 36.26 -50.48 9.56
C MET A 1 36.68 -49.20 8.84
N PHE A 2 36.21 -49.01 7.61
CA PHE A 2 36.30 -47.73 6.91
C PHE A 2 34.86 -47.21 6.82
N SER A 3 34.54 -46.18 7.59
CA SER A 3 33.22 -45.54 7.53
C SER A 3 33.24 -44.47 6.46
N ARG A 4 32.36 -44.58 5.46
CA ARG A 4 32.13 -43.58 4.42
C ARG A 4 31.28 -42.46 5.02
N ASN A 5 31.84 -41.26 5.15
CA ASN A 5 31.05 -40.06 5.42
C ASN A 5 30.28 -39.69 4.16
N VAL A 6 28.97 -39.91 4.17
CA VAL A 6 28.05 -39.32 3.19
C VAL A 6 27.80 -37.89 3.65
N ALA A 7 28.38 -36.92 2.95
CA ALA A 7 28.01 -35.52 3.14
C ALA A 7 26.59 -35.34 2.59
N SER A 8 25.64 -35.14 3.50
CA SER A 8 24.29 -34.69 3.16
C SER A 8 24.39 -33.26 2.67
N PHE A 9 24.20 -33.05 1.36
CA PHE A 9 23.98 -31.72 0.81
C PHE A 9 22.57 -31.30 1.20
N LEU A 10 22.46 -30.54 2.29
CA LEU A 10 21.25 -29.82 2.63
C LEU A 10 21.13 -28.67 1.62
N SER A 11 20.25 -28.83 0.62
CA SER A 11 19.88 -27.74 -0.28
C SER A 11 19.16 -26.67 0.55
N LEU A 12 19.78 -25.49 0.70
CA LEU A 12 19.02 -24.27 1.01
C LEU A 12 18.24 -23.90 -0.26
N ALA A 13 17.04 -24.45 -0.38
CA ALA A 13 16.02 -23.85 -1.22
C ALA A 13 15.40 -22.68 -0.46
N LEU A 14 15.15 -21.60 -1.19
CA LEU A 14 14.83 -20.26 -0.73
C LEU A 14 13.64 -20.23 0.23
N ALA A 15 13.74 -19.41 1.27
CA ALA A 15 12.55 -18.83 1.90
C ALA A 15 12.00 -17.79 0.92
N ALA A 16 11.02 -18.20 0.11
CA ALA A 16 10.12 -17.29 -0.59
C ALA A 16 8.71 -17.54 -0.06
N ASN A 17 7.98 -16.45 0.17
CA ASN A 17 6.55 -16.39 0.45
C ASN A 17 6.11 -16.79 1.86
N ALA A 18 6.57 -16.04 2.87
CA ALA A 18 5.71 -15.75 4.01
C ALA A 18 4.78 -14.61 3.60
N GLN A 19 3.52 -14.93 3.27
CA GLN A 19 2.50 -13.92 2.99
C GLN A 19 2.27 -13.06 4.24
N LEU A 20 2.23 -11.76 4.01
CA LEU A 20 2.30 -10.71 5.01
C LEU A 20 0.95 -10.53 5.70
N ALA A 21 0.74 -11.24 6.81
CA ALA A 21 -0.45 -11.17 7.65
C ALA A 21 -0.79 -9.72 8.07
N GLY A 22 -2.03 -9.28 7.81
CA GLY A 22 -2.57 -7.99 8.27
C GLY A 22 -1.96 -6.77 7.60
N GLN A 23 -1.21 -6.97 6.51
CA GLN A 23 -0.65 -5.89 5.70
C GLN A 23 -1.55 -5.58 4.52
N THR A 24 -1.53 -4.32 4.13
CA THR A 24 -2.13 -3.88 2.89
C THR A 24 -1.25 -4.29 1.73
N VAL A 25 -1.88 -4.84 0.70
CA VAL A 25 -1.23 -5.44 -0.44
C VAL A 25 -1.96 -5.07 -1.72
N PHE A 26 -1.22 -5.10 -2.83
CA PHE A 26 -1.83 -5.36 -4.12
C PHE A 26 -2.11 -6.86 -4.23
N LEU A 27 -3.30 -7.21 -4.68
CA LEU A 27 -3.60 -8.55 -5.18
C LEU A 27 -3.42 -8.54 -6.71
N LYS A 28 -2.31 -9.08 -7.17
CA LYS A 28 -1.90 -9.06 -8.57
C LYS A 28 -2.14 -10.42 -9.21
N THR A 29 -2.39 -10.43 -10.51
CA THR A 29 -2.45 -11.70 -11.25
C THR A 29 -1.07 -12.38 -11.27
N VAL A 30 -1.03 -13.70 -11.48
CA VAL A 30 0.25 -14.40 -11.75
C VAL A 30 0.77 -14.17 -13.18
N PHE A 31 -0.06 -13.65 -14.08
CA PHE A 31 0.34 -13.37 -15.47
C PHE A 31 1.19 -12.11 -15.61
N THR A 32 0.92 -11.10 -14.79
CA THR A 32 1.61 -9.81 -14.83
C THR A 32 1.49 -9.03 -13.52
N ASP A 33 2.54 -8.29 -13.21
CA ASP A 33 2.70 -7.37 -12.10
C ASP A 33 1.91 -6.05 -12.29
N ALA A 34 1.41 -5.80 -13.51
CA ALA A 34 0.74 -4.56 -13.90
C ALA A 34 -0.79 -4.61 -13.72
N SER A 35 -1.38 -5.79 -13.51
CA SER A 35 -2.84 -5.93 -13.38
C SER A 35 -3.21 -6.28 -11.94
N CYS A 36 -4.05 -5.44 -11.34
CA CYS A 36 -4.45 -5.52 -9.93
C CYS A 36 -5.95 -5.74 -9.77
N LEU A 37 -6.31 -6.52 -8.75
CA LEU A 37 -7.68 -6.58 -8.23
C LEU A 37 -8.08 -5.19 -7.73
N THR A 38 -9.18 -4.65 -8.25
CA THR A 38 -9.57 -3.25 -8.04
C THR A 38 -11.06 -3.16 -7.79
N ALA A 39 -11.48 -2.37 -6.80
CA ALA A 39 -12.86 -1.98 -6.59
C ALA A 39 -13.19 -0.72 -7.39
N THR A 40 -14.34 -0.69 -8.06
CA THR A 40 -14.72 0.44 -8.93
C THR A 40 -15.13 1.72 -8.17
N SER A 41 -15.49 1.63 -6.89
CA SER A 41 -15.77 2.76 -5.98
C SER A 41 -15.92 2.26 -4.53
N ASN A 42 -16.09 3.17 -3.57
CA ASN A 42 -16.39 2.84 -2.15
C ASN A 42 -17.91 2.64 -1.85
N ALA A 43 -18.72 2.33 -2.87
CA ALA A 43 -20.14 2.04 -2.66
C ALA A 43 -20.39 0.55 -2.41
N ASP A 44 -21.34 0.22 -1.54
CA ASP A 44 -21.83 -1.17 -1.42
C ASP A 44 -22.35 -1.67 -2.78
N GLY A 45 -21.88 -2.85 -3.18
CA GLY A 45 -22.17 -3.46 -4.47
C GLY A 45 -21.29 -2.95 -5.62
N ALA A 46 -20.26 -2.13 -5.34
CA ALA A 46 -19.30 -1.75 -6.36
C ALA A 46 -18.58 -2.99 -6.90
N ALA A 47 -18.44 -3.06 -8.22
CA ALA A 47 -17.85 -4.20 -8.89
C ALA A 47 -16.36 -4.34 -8.55
N VAL A 48 -15.91 -5.58 -8.43
CA VAL A 48 -14.49 -5.93 -8.37
C VAL A 48 -14.04 -6.36 -9.78
N ILE A 49 -12.99 -5.70 -10.26
CA ILE A 49 -12.46 -5.83 -11.61
C ILE A 49 -10.95 -6.10 -11.57
N ILE A 50 -10.39 -6.46 -12.71
CA ILE A 50 -8.97 -6.23 -12.99
C ILE A 50 -8.81 -4.85 -13.63
N ASP A 51 -7.80 -4.11 -13.21
CA ASP A 51 -7.41 -2.85 -13.82
C ASP A 51 -5.89 -2.69 -13.73
N ASP A 52 -5.34 -1.68 -14.39
CA ASP A 52 -3.95 -1.28 -14.21
C ASP A 52 -3.72 -1.04 -12.71
N CYS A 53 -2.69 -1.68 -12.16
CA CYS A 53 -2.21 -1.37 -10.82
C CYS A 53 -1.86 0.12 -10.69
N GLY A 54 -1.58 0.76 -11.83
CA GLY A 54 -1.03 2.09 -11.92
C GLY A 54 0.45 2.07 -11.55
N SER A 55 1.06 3.26 -11.52
CA SER A 55 2.39 3.40 -10.90
C SER A 55 2.32 3.32 -9.37
N ASN A 56 1.11 3.44 -8.81
CA ASN A 56 0.84 3.89 -7.44
C ASN A 56 -0.35 3.14 -6.81
N ALA A 57 -0.31 2.91 -5.51
CA ALA A 57 -1.43 2.33 -4.77
C ALA A 57 -2.53 3.38 -4.58
N THR A 58 -3.76 3.03 -4.89
CA THR A 58 -4.94 3.86 -4.61
C THR A 58 -5.81 3.16 -3.58
N SER A 59 -6.73 3.88 -2.95
CA SER A 59 -7.73 3.25 -2.08
C SER A 59 -8.57 2.18 -2.82
N LEU A 60 -8.64 2.22 -4.15
CA LEU A 60 -9.38 1.27 -5.00
C LEU A 60 -8.67 -0.09 -5.17
N ASN A 61 -7.36 -0.20 -4.95
CA ASN A 61 -6.59 -1.42 -5.17
C ASN A 61 -5.65 -1.80 -4.01
N SER A 62 -5.89 -1.19 -2.84
CA SER A 62 -5.17 -1.43 -1.59
C SER A 62 -5.97 -2.33 -0.66
N TRP A 63 -5.68 -3.65 -0.72
CA TRP A 63 -6.44 -4.67 0.01
C TRP A 63 -5.73 -5.09 1.29
N VAL A 64 -6.46 -5.26 2.39
CA VAL A 64 -5.95 -5.88 3.62
C VAL A 64 -6.38 -7.34 3.61
N VAL A 65 -5.40 -8.26 3.64
CA VAL A 65 -5.66 -9.71 3.67
C VAL A 65 -5.65 -10.27 5.10
N PRO A 66 -6.35 -11.39 5.38
CA PRO A 66 -6.35 -12.05 6.68
C PRO A 66 -4.94 -12.36 7.24
N ASN A 67 -4.86 -12.55 8.56
CA ASN A 67 -3.61 -12.59 9.34
C ASN A 67 -2.83 -13.92 9.21
N GLY A 68 -2.51 -14.35 7.99
CA GLY A 68 -1.64 -15.49 7.74
C GLY A 68 -2.19 -16.42 6.66
N GLN A 69 -1.30 -17.25 6.12
CA GLN A 69 -1.71 -18.34 5.24
C GLN A 69 -2.61 -19.30 6.04
N ASP A 70 -3.68 -19.79 5.40
CA ASP A 70 -4.67 -20.70 5.98
C ASP A 70 -5.55 -20.10 7.10
N GLU A 71 -5.51 -18.79 7.33
CA GLU A 71 -6.44 -18.12 8.23
C GLU A 71 -7.70 -17.68 7.51
N VAL A 72 -8.86 -18.04 8.08
CA VAL A 72 -10.15 -17.54 7.62
C VAL A 72 -10.32 -16.10 8.08
N GLY A 73 -10.66 -15.20 7.15
CA GLY A 73 -11.01 -13.83 7.49
C GLY A 73 -11.56 -13.06 6.30
N THR A 74 -11.84 -11.79 6.52
CA THR A 74 -12.27 -10.88 5.47
C THR A 74 -11.08 -10.31 4.70
N ILE A 75 -11.19 -10.16 3.38
CA ILE A 75 -10.28 -9.33 2.58
C ILE A 75 -10.90 -7.94 2.50
N GLN A 76 -10.27 -6.96 3.14
CA GLN A 76 -10.86 -5.63 3.36
C GLN A 76 -10.30 -4.58 2.40
N ILE A 77 -11.09 -3.54 2.16
CA ILE A 77 -10.75 -2.35 1.37
C ILE A 77 -11.53 -1.14 1.92
N PHE A 78 -11.01 0.08 1.72
CA PHE A 78 -11.58 1.33 2.29
C PHE A 78 -11.78 1.33 3.82
N GLY A 79 -11.14 0.39 4.55
CA GLY A 79 -11.24 0.24 6.00
C GLY A 79 -12.50 -0.47 6.51
N ASP A 80 -13.65 -0.34 5.85
CA ASP A 80 -14.93 -0.92 6.29
C ASP A 80 -15.68 -1.75 5.23
N LYS A 81 -15.09 -1.94 4.03
CA LYS A 81 -15.63 -2.77 2.96
C LYS A 81 -14.85 -4.08 2.85
N CYS A 82 -15.54 -5.12 2.39
CA CYS A 82 -15.02 -6.48 2.29
C CYS A 82 -15.26 -7.02 0.87
N LEU A 83 -14.33 -7.84 0.38
CA LEU A 83 -14.54 -8.66 -0.82
C LEU A 83 -15.72 -9.60 -0.59
N ASP A 84 -16.67 -9.60 -1.52
CA ASP A 84 -18.01 -10.15 -1.30
C ASP A 84 -18.47 -10.93 -2.53
N VAL A 85 -18.97 -12.13 -2.30
CA VAL A 85 -19.68 -12.93 -3.32
C VAL A 85 -21.08 -12.35 -3.50
N THR A 86 -21.38 -11.83 -4.68
CA THR A 86 -22.65 -11.10 -4.90
C THR A 86 -23.88 -11.93 -4.50
N ASN A 87 -24.60 -11.45 -3.47
CA ASN A 87 -25.76 -12.10 -2.86
C ASN A 87 -25.48 -13.51 -2.28
N GLY A 88 -24.23 -13.85 -2.01
CA GLY A 88 -23.83 -15.17 -1.49
C GLY A 88 -24.17 -16.35 -2.40
N VAL A 89 -24.25 -16.13 -3.72
CA VAL A 89 -24.65 -17.19 -4.66
C VAL A 89 -23.47 -18.11 -4.96
N ASP A 90 -23.49 -19.34 -4.43
CA ASP A 90 -22.59 -20.44 -4.83
C ASP A 90 -22.96 -20.99 -6.21
N ALA A 91 -22.44 -20.31 -7.23
CA ALA A 91 -22.48 -20.75 -8.61
C ALA A 91 -21.23 -20.25 -9.33
N ASP A 92 -20.66 -21.11 -10.17
CA ASP A 92 -19.58 -20.71 -11.09
C ASP A 92 -20.01 -19.51 -11.93
N GLY A 93 -19.17 -18.49 -11.92
CA GLY A 93 -19.43 -17.23 -12.61
C GLY A 93 -20.24 -16.20 -11.82
N THR A 94 -20.59 -16.48 -10.55
CA THR A 94 -21.06 -15.41 -9.67
C THR A 94 -19.96 -14.35 -9.54
N LEU A 95 -20.31 -13.10 -9.84
CA LEU A 95 -19.36 -12.00 -9.87
C LEU A 95 -19.04 -11.53 -8.45
N LEU A 96 -17.81 -11.05 -8.26
CA LEU A 96 -17.39 -10.40 -7.03
C LEU A 96 -17.80 -8.93 -7.01
N GLN A 97 -18.05 -8.45 -5.80
CA GLN A 97 -18.30 -7.05 -5.47
C GLN A 97 -17.59 -6.71 -4.15
N ILE A 98 -17.71 -5.46 -3.72
CA ILE A 98 -17.44 -5.11 -2.33
C ILE A 98 -18.75 -4.81 -1.60
N TRP A 99 -18.76 -5.04 -0.30
CA TRP A 99 -19.88 -4.66 0.55
C TRP A 99 -19.38 -4.30 1.94
N THR A 100 -20.15 -3.49 2.67
CA THR A 100 -19.85 -3.18 4.07
C THR A 100 -19.62 -4.48 4.84
N CYS A 101 -18.46 -4.56 5.48
CA CYS A 101 -18.05 -5.74 6.22
C CYS A 101 -19.09 -6.06 7.29
N ALA A 102 -19.64 -7.26 7.23
CA ALA A 102 -20.54 -7.72 8.27
C ALA A 102 -19.78 -7.79 9.61
N THR A 103 -20.33 -7.17 10.66
CA THR A 103 -19.62 -6.97 11.94
C THR A 103 -19.28 -8.31 12.59
N GLY A 104 -18.03 -8.74 12.42
CA GLY A 104 -17.53 -10.03 12.90
C GLY A 104 -16.03 -10.16 12.66
N ASN A 105 -15.27 -9.10 12.89
CA ASN A 105 -13.83 -9.09 12.74
C ASN A 105 -13.19 -9.97 13.82
N THR A 106 -12.92 -11.24 13.49
CA THR A 106 -11.82 -12.00 14.08
C THR A 106 -11.34 -13.03 13.07
N SER A 107 -10.17 -12.79 12.48
CA SER A 107 -9.34 -13.85 11.90
C SER A 107 -9.29 -14.99 12.91
N LYS A 108 -9.96 -16.10 12.62
CA LYS A 108 -10.03 -17.22 13.55
C LYS A 108 -9.11 -18.31 13.03
N SER A 109 -7.90 -18.34 13.59
CA SER A 109 -6.95 -19.43 13.39
C SER A 109 -7.65 -20.78 13.63
N LEU A 110 -7.73 -21.62 12.60
CA LEU A 110 -8.34 -22.94 12.66
C LEU A 110 -7.37 -23.95 13.31
N SER A 111 -7.07 -23.75 14.59
CA SER A 111 -6.46 -24.77 15.42
C SER A 111 -7.35 -25.06 16.63
N GLU A 112 -8.51 -25.69 16.40
CA GLU A 112 -9.05 -26.75 17.25
C GLU A 112 -10.44 -27.20 16.75
N SER A 113 -10.54 -28.49 16.49
CA SER A 113 -11.74 -29.22 16.10
C SER A 113 -12.83 -29.09 17.17
N SER A 114 -14.06 -28.80 16.71
CA SER A 114 -15.35 -28.92 17.42
C SER A 114 -15.82 -27.66 18.14
N PHE A 115 -16.53 -26.76 17.45
CA PHE A 115 -17.71 -26.11 18.01
C PHE A 115 -18.57 -25.54 16.87
N SER A 116 -19.68 -26.22 16.58
CA SER A 116 -20.77 -25.69 15.76
C SER A 116 -21.48 -24.60 16.56
N PHE A 117 -21.41 -23.37 16.06
CA PHE A 117 -22.24 -22.25 16.52
C PHE A 117 -22.76 -21.55 15.27
N THR A 118 -24.06 -21.33 15.20
CA THR A 118 -24.77 -20.74 14.06
C THR A 118 -24.26 -19.33 13.77
N VAL A 119 -23.53 -19.18 12.66
CA VAL A 119 -23.13 -17.89 12.08
C VAL A 119 -23.81 -17.79 10.71
N ASP A 120 -25.11 -17.52 10.74
CA ASP A 120 -26.00 -17.51 9.56
C ASP A 120 -25.88 -16.19 8.75
N LEU A 121 -24.75 -15.46 8.82
CA LEU A 121 -24.65 -14.09 8.30
C LEU A 121 -23.30 -13.69 7.67
N LEU A 122 -22.31 -14.57 7.53
CA LEU A 122 -20.93 -14.14 7.22
C LEU A 122 -20.21 -14.91 6.10
N GLU A 123 -20.78 -15.93 5.47
CA GLU A 123 -19.97 -16.81 4.60
C GLU A 123 -19.53 -16.11 3.31
N ASP A 124 -20.35 -15.26 2.69
CA ASP A 124 -20.08 -14.55 1.43
C ASP A 124 -18.94 -13.53 1.46
N GLN A 125 -18.41 -13.21 2.63
CA GLN A 125 -17.28 -12.28 2.83
C GLN A 125 -16.03 -12.93 3.45
N MET A 126 -16.04 -14.25 3.64
CA MET A 126 -14.98 -14.97 4.33
C MET A 126 -14.09 -15.72 3.34
N TRP A 127 -12.80 -15.44 3.40
CA TRP A 127 -11.80 -15.92 2.46
C TRP A 127 -10.65 -16.59 3.19
N ILE A 128 -10.01 -17.56 2.53
CA ILE A 128 -8.78 -18.19 2.99
C ILE A 128 -7.73 -18.05 1.87
N PRO A 129 -6.72 -17.19 2.03
CA PRO A 129 -5.51 -17.22 1.20
C PRO A 129 -4.70 -18.49 1.51
N ILE A 130 -4.39 -19.29 0.48
CA ILE A 130 -3.69 -20.57 0.60
C ILE A 130 -2.27 -20.43 0.06
N PRO A 131 -1.28 -21.20 0.57
CA PRO A 131 0.11 -21.15 0.09
C PRO A 131 0.32 -21.40 -1.42
N ASP A 132 -0.67 -21.98 -2.11
CA ASP A 132 -0.64 -22.20 -3.55
C ASP A 132 -1.00 -20.95 -4.37
N GLN A 133 -1.19 -19.80 -3.72
CA GLN A 133 -1.62 -18.51 -4.27
C GLN A 133 -3.11 -18.43 -4.63
N SER A 134 -3.91 -19.46 -4.32
CA SER A 134 -5.36 -19.34 -4.43
C SER A 134 -5.93 -18.53 -3.26
N ILE A 135 -7.06 -17.88 -3.52
CA ILE A 135 -7.89 -17.25 -2.51
C ILE A 135 -9.23 -17.98 -2.55
N THR A 136 -9.48 -18.81 -1.55
CA THR A 136 -10.67 -19.66 -1.50
C THR A 136 -11.78 -19.01 -0.71
N TRP A 137 -13.00 -19.23 -1.15
CA TRP A 137 -14.20 -18.84 -0.43
C TRP A 137 -14.41 -19.81 0.74
N TYR A 138 -14.60 -19.30 1.96
CA TYR A 138 -14.66 -20.14 3.15
C TYR A 138 -15.80 -21.16 3.08
N ASN A 139 -15.50 -22.43 3.38
CA ASN A 139 -16.40 -23.59 3.29
C ASN A 139 -16.93 -23.94 1.89
N GLU A 140 -16.61 -23.14 0.88
CA GLU A 140 -17.04 -23.35 -0.49
C GLU A 140 -15.82 -23.73 -1.33
N ASN A 141 -15.92 -24.77 -2.17
CA ASN A 141 -14.79 -25.20 -3.01
C ASN A 141 -14.61 -24.26 -4.21
N LYS A 142 -14.59 -22.95 -3.95
CA LYS A 142 -14.61 -21.87 -4.92
C LYS A 142 -13.45 -20.93 -4.69
N CYS A 143 -12.88 -20.44 -5.79
CA CYS A 143 -11.70 -19.61 -5.80
C CYS A 143 -12.01 -18.25 -6.47
N VAL A 144 -11.34 -17.19 -6.02
CA VAL A 144 -11.31 -15.91 -6.73
C VAL A 144 -10.69 -16.15 -8.12
N ASP A 145 -11.46 -15.91 -9.17
CA ASP A 145 -11.13 -16.29 -10.55
C ASP A 145 -11.15 -15.06 -11.47
N LEU A 146 -10.00 -14.80 -12.11
CA LEU A 146 -9.90 -13.86 -13.22
C LEU A 146 -10.73 -14.41 -14.40
N THR A 147 -11.90 -13.83 -14.63
CA THR A 147 -12.88 -14.36 -15.58
C THR A 147 -12.26 -14.56 -16.96
N ASN A 148 -12.20 -15.81 -17.40
CA ASN A 148 -11.61 -16.26 -18.67
C ASN A 148 -10.11 -15.92 -18.85
N GLY A 149 -9.38 -15.59 -17.79
CA GLY A 149 -7.98 -15.14 -17.87
C GLY A 149 -7.82 -13.81 -18.61
N ASN A 150 -8.90 -13.02 -18.74
CA ASN A 150 -8.90 -11.80 -19.53
C ASN A 150 -8.32 -10.62 -18.74
N LEU A 151 -7.12 -10.18 -19.14
CA LEU A 151 -6.37 -9.05 -18.56
C LEU A 151 -6.82 -7.68 -19.05
N THR A 152 -7.92 -7.57 -19.79
CA THR A 152 -8.44 -6.26 -20.22
C THR A 152 -8.96 -5.49 -19.01
N ASP A 153 -8.48 -4.26 -18.82
CA ASP A 153 -8.95 -3.34 -17.78
C ASP A 153 -10.48 -3.24 -17.75
N GLY A 154 -11.06 -3.32 -16.56
CA GLY A 154 -12.50 -3.36 -16.34
C GLY A 154 -13.12 -4.77 -16.43
N ASN A 155 -12.34 -5.82 -16.76
CA ASN A 155 -12.87 -7.19 -16.74
C ASN A 155 -13.26 -7.57 -15.29
N ARG A 156 -14.50 -8.03 -15.10
CA ARG A 156 -15.02 -8.38 -13.77
C ARG A 156 -14.42 -9.69 -13.28
N VAL A 157 -14.16 -9.77 -11.98
CA VAL A 157 -13.69 -10.98 -11.31
C VAL A 157 -14.89 -11.78 -10.80
N GLN A 158 -14.78 -13.10 -10.78
CA GLN A 158 -15.84 -14.03 -10.39
C GLN A 158 -15.34 -15.03 -9.35
N ILE A 159 -16.24 -15.87 -8.86
CA ILE A 159 -15.88 -17.14 -8.24
C ILE A 159 -16.01 -18.28 -9.26
N TRP A 160 -15.17 -19.29 -9.11
CA TRP A 160 -15.23 -20.52 -9.89
C TRP A 160 -14.73 -21.70 -9.07
N ASP A 161 -15.16 -22.92 -9.36
CA ASP A 161 -14.61 -24.14 -8.79
C ASP A 161 -13.08 -24.12 -8.79
N CYS A 162 -12.49 -24.36 -7.62
CA CYS A 162 -11.04 -24.34 -7.47
C CYS A 162 -10.37 -25.43 -8.31
N ASP A 163 -9.38 -25.05 -9.10
CA ASP A 163 -8.51 -25.90 -9.90
C ASP A 163 -7.06 -25.49 -9.68
N ASP A 164 -6.26 -26.40 -9.12
CA ASP A 164 -4.87 -26.15 -8.77
C ASP A 164 -3.99 -25.81 -10.00
N GLU A 165 -4.40 -26.26 -11.19
CA GLU A 165 -3.67 -26.03 -12.46
C GLU A 165 -4.17 -24.78 -13.22
N ASN A 166 -5.14 -24.04 -12.69
CA ASN A 166 -5.70 -22.87 -13.33
C ASN A 166 -5.06 -21.56 -12.84
N ASP A 167 -4.16 -20.99 -13.64
CA ASP A 167 -3.49 -19.72 -13.34
C ASP A 167 -4.46 -18.53 -13.17
N ASN A 168 -5.69 -18.60 -13.70
CA ASN A 168 -6.70 -17.56 -13.51
C ASN A 168 -7.14 -17.43 -12.04
N GLN A 169 -6.86 -18.44 -11.22
CA GLN A 169 -7.25 -18.51 -9.80
C GLN A 169 -6.09 -18.24 -8.86
N LYS A 170 -4.93 -17.84 -9.39
CA LYS A 170 -3.71 -17.61 -8.63
C LYS A 170 -3.42 -16.11 -8.54
N TRP A 171 -3.14 -15.64 -7.32
CA TRP A 171 -2.97 -14.23 -6.99
C TRP A 171 -1.70 -14.00 -6.17
N ASN A 172 -0.84 -13.12 -6.65
CA ASN A 172 0.33 -12.66 -5.92
C ASN A 172 -0.06 -11.51 -4.98
N SER A 173 0.20 -11.67 -3.69
CA SER A 173 0.14 -10.56 -2.74
C SER A 173 1.45 -9.78 -2.76
N PHE A 174 1.42 -8.52 -3.18
CA PHE A 174 2.57 -7.64 -3.12
C PHE A 174 2.38 -6.60 -2.03
N ALA A 175 3.26 -6.58 -1.04
CA ALA A 175 3.23 -5.61 0.04
C ALA A 175 3.19 -4.19 -0.53
N ILE A 176 2.18 -3.42 -0.14
CA ILE A 176 2.23 -1.99 -0.37
C ILE A 176 3.17 -1.44 0.71
N THR A 177 4.41 -1.15 0.32
CA THR A 177 5.43 -0.59 1.22
C THR A 177 5.38 0.93 1.26
N THR A 178 4.22 1.54 0.97
CA THR A 178 4.08 2.99 1.19
C THR A 178 4.38 3.26 2.65
N PRO A 179 5.24 4.25 2.96
CA PRO A 179 5.60 4.49 4.33
C PRO A 179 4.33 4.90 5.08
N THR A 180 3.99 4.21 6.18
CA THR A 180 2.92 4.69 7.08
C THR A 180 3.29 6.03 7.73
N SER A 181 4.55 6.47 7.58
CA SER A 181 5.07 7.77 7.99
C SER A 181 6.16 8.24 7.04
N PHE A 182 5.98 9.41 6.42
CA PHE A 182 6.85 9.95 5.38
C PHE A 182 7.05 11.46 5.50
N VAL A 183 8.04 11.95 4.74
CA VAL A 183 8.33 13.36 4.49
C VAL A 183 8.28 13.59 2.99
N ILE A 184 7.72 14.72 2.57
CA ILE A 184 7.66 15.13 1.17
C ILE A 184 8.63 16.29 0.98
N SER A 185 9.62 16.14 0.09
CA SER A 185 10.53 17.22 -0.30
C SER A 185 10.35 17.62 -1.75
N LEU A 186 10.64 18.87 -2.07
CA LEU A 186 10.64 19.36 -3.44
C LEU A 186 11.79 18.72 -4.20
N LYS A 187 11.54 18.10 -5.36
CA LYS A 187 12.62 17.42 -6.10
C LYS A 187 13.66 18.39 -6.67
N LYS A 188 13.22 19.60 -7.04
CA LYS A 188 14.11 20.66 -7.54
C LYS A 188 15.08 21.14 -6.46
N ASP A 189 14.61 21.25 -5.21
CA ASP A 189 15.43 21.59 -4.06
C ASP A 189 15.04 20.73 -2.86
N THR A 190 15.81 19.66 -2.64
CA THR A 190 15.54 18.68 -1.57
C THR A 190 15.79 19.22 -0.15
N SER A 191 16.25 20.47 -0.01
CA SER A 191 16.34 21.15 1.29
C SER A 191 15.00 21.75 1.75
N LEU A 192 14.00 21.77 0.86
CA LEU A 192 12.66 22.27 1.12
C LEU A 192 11.66 21.12 1.23
N CYS A 193 10.87 21.15 2.29
CA CYS A 193 9.91 20.11 2.67
C CYS A 193 8.51 20.68 2.80
N VAL A 194 7.50 19.88 2.47
CA VAL A 194 6.10 20.19 2.78
C VAL A 194 5.94 20.22 4.31
N ALA A 195 5.26 21.24 4.82
CA ALA A 195 5.08 21.45 6.25
C ALA A 195 3.68 22.00 6.57
N ALA A 196 3.18 21.70 7.78
CA ALA A 196 2.08 22.44 8.37
C ALA A 196 2.60 23.70 9.07
N SER A 197 1.99 24.86 8.80
CA SER A 197 2.41 26.11 9.45
C SER A 197 2.08 26.16 10.95
N ALA A 198 1.10 25.36 11.40
CA ALA A 198 0.70 25.22 12.80
C ALA A 198 -0.12 23.94 13.02
N ASN A 199 -0.13 23.42 14.25
CA ASN A 199 -1.06 22.36 14.67
C ASN A 199 -2.44 22.95 15.01
N ALA A 200 -3.20 23.33 13.97
CA ALA A 200 -4.55 23.87 14.11
C ALA A 200 -5.38 23.63 12.85
N VAL A 201 -6.70 23.48 13.00
CA VAL A 201 -7.64 23.45 11.87
C VAL A 201 -7.57 24.78 11.12
N GLY A 202 -7.51 24.70 9.80
CA GLY A 202 -7.35 25.83 8.89
C GLY A 202 -5.91 26.31 8.73
N ALA A 203 -4.94 25.69 9.40
CA ALA A 203 -3.53 26.04 9.22
C ALA A 203 -3.10 25.78 7.77
N PRO A 204 -2.41 26.73 7.12
CA PRO A 204 -1.78 26.52 5.82
C PRO A 204 -0.84 25.32 5.78
N VAL A 205 -0.90 24.58 4.67
CA VAL A 205 0.18 23.68 4.26
C VAL A 205 1.14 24.47 3.37
N VAL A 206 2.42 24.47 3.73
CA VAL A 206 3.44 25.34 3.15
C VAL A 206 4.64 24.53 2.68
N ILE A 207 5.52 25.16 1.91
CA ILE A 207 6.91 24.71 1.76
C ILE A 207 7.76 25.36 2.86
N ASP A 208 8.68 24.64 3.49
CA ASP A 208 9.56 25.17 4.54
C ASP A 208 10.92 24.44 4.54
N ASP A 209 11.90 24.95 5.28
CA ASP A 209 13.21 24.32 5.44
C ASP A 209 13.06 22.93 6.07
N CYS A 210 13.57 21.89 5.40
CA CYS A 210 13.56 20.52 5.90
C CYS A 210 14.25 20.41 7.26
N SER A 211 13.50 19.95 8.26
CA SER A 211 13.88 19.90 9.67
C SER A 211 13.71 18.48 10.23
N PRO A 212 14.75 17.62 10.15
CA PRO A 212 14.72 16.24 10.65
C PRO A 212 14.10 16.09 12.04
N GLY A 213 13.13 15.20 12.17
CA GLY A 213 12.33 14.95 13.37
C GLY A 213 11.18 15.93 13.62
N SER A 214 10.93 16.90 12.72
CA SER A 214 9.82 17.84 12.88
C SER A 214 8.46 17.16 12.69
N ALA A 215 7.62 17.22 13.73
CA ALA A 215 6.22 16.80 13.64
C ALA A 215 5.41 17.63 12.63
N ALA A 216 5.87 18.84 12.30
CA ALA A 216 5.23 19.68 11.28
C ALA A 216 5.50 19.23 9.84
N GLN A 217 6.45 18.32 9.62
CA GLN A 217 6.87 17.82 8.31
C GLN A 217 6.72 16.30 8.18
N THR A 218 6.14 15.66 9.20
CA THR A 218 5.96 14.21 9.25
C THR A 218 4.50 13.91 8.99
N PHE A 219 4.23 13.29 7.84
CA PHE A 219 2.91 12.89 7.40
C PHE A 219 2.76 11.38 7.55
N SER A 220 1.53 10.88 7.63
CA SER A 220 1.23 9.45 7.76
C SER A 220 -0.03 9.09 7.01
N ASP A 221 -0.13 7.82 6.62
CA ASP A 221 -1.40 7.19 6.23
C ASP A 221 -1.54 5.90 7.04
N PRO A 222 -1.96 5.99 8.31
CA PRO A 222 -1.98 4.85 9.21
C PRO A 222 -3.07 3.82 8.85
N THR A 223 -4.08 4.24 8.09
CA THR A 223 -5.23 3.41 7.71
C THR A 223 -5.14 2.90 6.27
N GLN A 224 -4.15 3.37 5.51
CA GLN A 224 -3.98 3.07 4.10
C GLN A 224 -5.22 3.45 3.28
N SER A 225 -5.85 4.54 3.70
CA SER A 225 -7.03 5.10 3.04
C SER A 225 -6.66 6.04 1.90
N GLY A 226 -5.38 6.44 1.79
CA GLY A 226 -4.90 7.54 0.97
C GLY A 226 -4.85 8.86 1.74
N GLN A 227 -5.35 8.92 2.98
CA GLN A 227 -5.34 10.17 3.73
C GLN A 227 -3.91 10.62 4.06
N MET A 228 -3.58 11.86 3.70
CA MET A 228 -2.33 12.49 4.14
C MET A 228 -2.53 13.13 5.52
N VAL A 229 -2.34 12.32 6.56
CA VAL A 229 -2.54 12.68 7.96
C VAL A 229 -1.30 13.39 8.53
N ILE A 230 -1.51 14.38 9.39
CA ILE A 230 -0.50 15.07 10.19
C ILE A 230 -1.05 15.36 11.60
N TYR A 231 -0.18 15.37 12.61
CA TYR A 231 -0.55 15.54 14.03
C TYR A 231 -1.64 14.57 14.50
N ASP A 232 -1.60 13.33 14.00
CA ASP A 232 -2.49 12.20 14.33
C ASP A 232 -3.95 12.31 13.85
N ASN A 233 -4.51 13.51 13.65
CA ASN A 233 -5.94 13.66 13.36
C ASN A 233 -6.33 14.78 12.37
N LEU A 234 -5.35 15.48 11.80
CA LEU A 234 -5.58 16.47 10.76
C LEU A 234 -5.14 15.93 9.41
N CYS A 235 -5.90 16.25 8.38
CA CYS A 235 -5.65 15.82 7.02
C CYS A 235 -5.33 17.02 6.14
N VAL A 236 -4.42 16.84 5.19
CA VAL A 236 -4.16 17.83 4.13
C VAL A 236 -5.37 17.87 3.21
N THR A 237 -5.98 19.04 3.04
CA THR A 237 -7.24 19.20 2.31
C THR A 237 -7.21 20.49 1.49
N PRO A 238 -7.71 20.47 0.25
CA PRO A 238 -8.01 21.70 -0.47
C PRO A 238 -9.01 22.54 0.33
N ALA A 239 -8.79 23.86 0.43
CA ALA A 239 -9.66 24.75 1.22
C ALA A 239 -11.10 24.87 0.66
N SER A 240 -11.31 24.44 -0.58
CA SER A 240 -12.60 24.45 -1.26
C SER A 240 -12.65 23.33 -2.32
N ASN A 241 -13.26 23.59 -3.48
CA ASN A 241 -13.36 22.65 -4.58
C ASN A 241 -12.03 22.41 -5.32
N ASP A 242 -12.06 21.52 -6.32
CA ASP A 242 -10.88 21.06 -7.06
C ASP A 242 -10.43 22.00 -8.20
N ASN A 243 -10.60 23.31 -8.01
CA ASN A 243 -10.17 24.31 -8.99
C ASN A 243 -8.67 24.61 -8.83
N ASP A 244 -7.99 24.84 -9.96
CA ASP A 244 -6.61 25.34 -9.98
C ASP A 244 -6.43 26.56 -9.07
N GLY A 245 -5.41 26.50 -8.21
CA GLY A 245 -5.03 27.56 -7.31
C GLY A 245 -5.73 27.57 -5.96
N VAL A 246 -6.55 26.55 -5.67
CA VAL A 246 -7.15 26.40 -4.34
C VAL A 246 -6.05 26.04 -3.33
N PRO A 247 -5.91 26.80 -2.23
CA PRO A 247 -4.84 26.59 -1.28
C PRO A 247 -5.07 25.34 -0.43
N LEU A 248 -3.98 24.70 -0.01
CA LEU A 248 -4.02 23.58 0.92
C LEU A 248 -4.02 24.04 2.37
N ILE A 249 -4.88 23.40 3.17
CA ILE A 249 -5.05 23.64 4.60
C ILE A 249 -5.11 22.32 5.36
N LEU A 250 -5.00 22.39 6.68
CA LEU A 250 -5.34 21.30 7.56
C LEU A 250 -6.82 21.32 7.93
N SER A 251 -7.50 20.18 7.82
CA SER A 251 -8.86 20.00 8.30
C SER A 251 -9.01 18.69 9.11
N PRO A 252 -10.04 18.52 9.94
CA PRO A 252 -10.28 17.23 10.60
C PRO A 252 -10.41 16.10 9.58
N CYS A 253 -9.76 14.97 9.82
CA CYS A 253 -9.88 13.81 8.92
C CYS A 253 -11.32 13.26 8.92
N VAL A 254 -11.84 12.97 7.72
CA VAL A 254 -13.17 12.45 7.45
C VAL A 254 -13.02 11.19 6.59
N THR A 255 -13.39 10.04 7.14
CA THR A 255 -13.29 8.76 6.43
C THR A 255 -14.12 8.78 5.14
N GLY A 256 -13.49 8.42 4.02
CA GLY A 256 -14.12 8.36 2.70
C GLY A 256 -14.29 9.71 2.01
N ASP A 257 -13.71 10.79 2.55
CA ASP A 257 -13.64 12.08 1.86
C ASP A 257 -12.47 12.07 0.86
N ALA A 258 -12.80 11.88 -0.42
CA ALA A 258 -11.82 11.83 -1.51
C ALA A 258 -10.98 13.11 -1.65
N ALA A 259 -11.42 14.25 -1.08
CA ALA A 259 -10.64 15.49 -1.06
C ALA A 259 -9.41 15.38 -0.14
N GLN A 260 -9.43 14.48 0.83
CA GLN A 260 -8.36 14.24 1.79
C GLN A 260 -7.44 13.09 1.38
N ASP A 261 -7.80 12.37 0.32
CA ASP A 261 -7.03 11.27 -0.21
C ASP A 261 -5.97 11.81 -1.19
N TRP A 262 -4.75 11.28 -1.08
CA TRP A 262 -3.58 11.68 -1.86
C TRP A 262 -2.76 10.46 -2.24
N SER A 263 -2.10 10.51 -3.39
CA SER A 263 -1.05 9.55 -3.70
C SER A 263 0.21 9.83 -2.85
N HIS A 264 0.99 8.79 -2.54
CA HIS A 264 2.11 8.87 -1.60
C HIS A 264 3.46 8.45 -2.22
N GLU A 265 3.60 8.62 -3.54
CA GLU A 265 4.81 8.28 -4.29
C GLU A 265 5.61 9.51 -4.74
N THR A 266 6.89 9.27 -5.00
CA THR A 266 7.78 10.26 -5.63
C THR A 266 7.29 10.58 -7.04
N GLY A 267 7.23 11.86 -7.38
CA GLY A 267 6.69 12.36 -8.64
C GLY A 267 5.53 13.32 -8.39
N LEU A 268 4.48 13.14 -9.20
CA LEU A 268 3.22 13.84 -9.01
C LEU A 268 2.47 13.26 -7.81
N ILE A 269 2.06 14.12 -6.88
CA ILE A 269 1.18 13.76 -5.77
C ILE A 269 -0.24 14.20 -6.16
N THR A 270 -1.10 13.24 -6.49
CA THR A 270 -2.46 13.45 -7.02
C THR A 270 -3.51 13.42 -5.91
N ASN A 271 -4.63 14.13 -6.10
CA ASN A 271 -5.75 14.14 -5.16
C ASN A 271 -6.83 13.11 -5.53
N GLY A 272 -7.48 12.52 -4.52
CA GLY A 272 -8.51 11.50 -4.71
C GLY A 272 -9.81 11.97 -5.36
N ASN A 273 -10.15 13.27 -5.30
CA ASN A 273 -11.34 13.81 -5.99
C ASN A 273 -11.19 13.76 -7.52
N ASP A 274 -10.00 14.06 -8.04
CA ASP A 274 -9.67 13.98 -9.47
C ASP A 274 -8.16 13.71 -9.62
N PRO A 275 -7.76 12.56 -10.22
CA PRO A 275 -6.36 12.22 -10.42
C PRO A 275 -5.61 13.17 -11.37
N LYS A 276 -6.30 14.12 -12.01
CA LYS A 276 -5.70 15.20 -12.80
C LYS A 276 -5.33 16.43 -11.97
N ILE A 277 -5.61 16.43 -10.67
CA ILE A 277 -5.26 17.51 -9.75
C ILE A 277 -4.10 17.07 -8.88
N CYS A 278 -3.08 17.92 -8.79
CA CYS A 278 -1.81 17.64 -8.14
C CYS A 278 -1.48 18.65 -7.04
N LEU A 279 -0.71 18.20 -6.05
CA LEU A 279 0.02 19.06 -5.11
C LEU A 279 0.99 19.96 -5.90
N ASP A 280 0.86 21.27 -5.69
CA ASP A 280 1.57 22.29 -6.46
C ASP A 280 2.23 23.31 -5.53
N LEU A 281 3.51 23.57 -5.78
CA LEU A 281 4.24 24.70 -5.22
C LEU A 281 3.80 25.98 -5.94
N THR A 282 3.01 26.77 -5.22
CA THR A 282 2.39 28.00 -5.71
C THR A 282 3.40 28.94 -6.35
N ASN A 283 3.17 29.26 -7.63
CA ASN A 283 4.02 30.13 -8.44
C ASN A 283 5.50 29.69 -8.53
N SER A 284 5.81 28.43 -8.22
CA SER A 284 7.19 27.94 -8.08
C SER A 284 8.03 28.73 -7.06
N ASP A 285 7.38 29.37 -6.08
CA ASP A 285 8.04 30.19 -5.07
C ASP A 285 8.57 29.31 -3.93
N GLU A 286 9.89 29.11 -3.94
CA GLU A 286 10.67 28.32 -2.98
C GLU A 286 10.90 29.04 -1.63
N THR A 287 10.28 30.21 -1.41
CA THR A 287 10.41 30.93 -0.13
C THR A 287 9.78 30.11 1.01
N PRO A 288 10.52 29.79 2.09
CA PRO A 288 9.96 29.13 3.26
C PRO A 288 8.73 29.86 3.83
N GLY A 289 7.67 29.11 4.07
CA GLY A 289 6.35 29.60 4.45
C GLY A 289 5.39 29.87 3.27
N ASN A 290 5.83 29.73 2.00
CA ASN A 290 4.92 29.85 0.86
C ASN A 290 3.86 28.74 0.89
N GLN A 291 2.59 29.12 0.81
CA GLN A 291 1.47 28.18 0.90
C GLN A 291 1.34 27.37 -0.38
N LEU A 292 1.20 26.05 -0.24
CA LEU A 292 0.96 25.13 -1.35
C LEU A 292 -0.49 25.20 -1.79
N GLN A 293 -0.73 24.81 -3.03
CA GLN A 293 -2.05 24.79 -3.65
C GLN A 293 -2.27 23.48 -4.39
N ILE A 294 -3.49 23.30 -4.90
CA ILE A 294 -3.76 22.32 -5.94
C ILE A 294 -3.72 22.95 -7.32
N TRP A 295 -3.27 22.18 -8.30
CA TRP A 295 -3.28 22.60 -9.70
C TRP A 295 -3.35 21.39 -10.62
N THR A 296 -3.87 21.59 -11.82
CA THR A 296 -3.89 20.57 -12.88
C THR A 296 -2.50 19.97 -13.08
N CYS A 297 -2.42 18.65 -12.97
CA CYS A 297 -1.21 17.88 -13.13
C CYS A 297 -0.58 18.12 -14.51
N THR A 298 0.64 18.65 -14.53
CA THR A 298 1.37 18.87 -15.78
C THR A 298 2.20 17.63 -16.10
N LEU A 299 1.74 16.81 -17.04
CA LEU A 299 2.47 15.60 -17.46
C LEU A 299 3.83 15.97 -18.10
N LEU A 300 4.87 15.30 -17.64
CA LEU A 300 6.26 15.49 -18.05
C LEU A 300 6.44 15.18 -19.56
N THR A 301 6.43 16.18 -20.43
CA THR A 301 6.94 16.04 -21.81
C THR A 301 8.42 16.42 -21.93
N SER A 302 9.02 16.96 -20.87
CA SER A 302 10.40 17.47 -20.79
C SER A 302 10.85 17.58 -19.33
N THR A 303 12.15 17.40 -19.07
CA THR A 303 12.80 17.52 -17.75
C THR A 303 12.88 18.95 -17.20
N THR A 304 12.26 19.94 -17.86
CA THR A 304 12.33 21.36 -17.47
C THR A 304 10.99 21.97 -17.07
N ASP A 305 9.86 21.28 -17.31
CA ASP A 305 8.57 21.97 -17.42
C ASP A 305 7.65 21.78 -16.20
N ASN A 306 7.97 20.86 -15.29
CA ASN A 306 7.17 20.65 -14.08
C ASN A 306 8.05 20.58 -12.82
N THR A 307 8.70 21.69 -12.49
CA THR A 307 9.59 21.74 -11.31
C THR A 307 8.87 22.04 -10.01
N ASN A 308 7.58 22.37 -10.06
CA ASN A 308 6.77 22.79 -8.91
C ASN A 308 5.69 21.76 -8.54
N GLN A 309 5.59 20.62 -9.22
CA GLN A 309 4.71 19.50 -8.86
C GLN A 309 5.44 18.15 -8.81
N ASP A 310 6.78 18.16 -8.88
CA ASP A 310 7.61 16.95 -8.82
C ASP A 310 8.24 16.85 -7.42
N TRP A 311 7.82 15.83 -6.67
CA TRP A 311 8.09 15.67 -5.25
C TRP A 311 8.87 14.39 -4.98
N ILE A 312 9.64 14.36 -3.89
CA ILE A 312 10.27 13.13 -3.37
C ILE A 312 9.57 12.76 -2.07
N VAL A 313 9.01 11.56 -2.03
CA VAL A 313 8.45 10.99 -0.81
C VAL A 313 9.48 10.06 -0.19
N THR A 314 9.90 10.36 1.03
CA THR A 314 10.92 9.60 1.77
C THR A 314 10.32 9.05 3.05
N ASP A 315 10.55 7.77 3.36
CA ASP A 315 10.16 7.23 4.65
C ASP A 315 10.93 7.92 5.80
N THR A 316 10.27 8.04 6.96
CA THR A 316 10.88 8.70 8.13
C THR A 316 12.08 7.95 8.72
N PHE A 317 12.22 6.64 8.45
CA PHE A 317 13.34 5.82 8.90
C PHE A 317 14.65 6.23 8.21
N ASN A 318 14.61 6.43 6.90
CA ASN A 318 15.72 6.87 6.07
C ASN A 318 16.00 8.37 6.22
N TRP A 319 14.99 9.18 6.54
CA TRP A 319 15.15 10.61 6.82
C TRP A 319 15.99 10.88 8.08
N THR A 320 15.77 10.13 9.17
CA THR A 320 16.58 10.25 10.38
C THR A 320 17.99 9.67 10.22
N ALA A 321 18.14 8.62 9.40
CA ALA A 321 19.44 8.01 9.09
C ALA A 321 20.34 8.92 8.24
N GLY A 322 19.78 9.75 7.36
CA GLY A 322 20.52 10.74 6.54
C GLY A 322 21.33 11.74 7.36
N CYS A 323 20.95 11.97 8.63
CA CYS A 323 21.69 12.87 9.53
C CYS A 323 22.93 12.24 10.18
N LEU A 324 23.09 10.91 10.13
CA LEU A 324 24.28 10.20 10.62
C LEU A 324 25.38 10.06 9.55
N ILE A 325 25.08 10.41 8.30
CA ILE A 325 25.99 10.39 7.16
C ILE A 325 26.18 11.81 6.60
N SER A 326 26.67 12.71 7.45
CA SER A 326 27.31 13.95 6.98
C SER A 326 28.58 13.60 6.18
N PRO A 327 28.94 14.32 5.10
CA PRO A 327 30.14 14.02 4.30
C PRO A 327 31.47 14.29 5.04
N ILE A 328 31.45 14.62 6.33
CA ILE A 328 32.61 14.99 7.11
C ILE A 328 32.92 13.89 8.13
N HIS A 329 33.91 13.07 7.77
CA HIS A 329 34.56 12.01 8.55
C HIS A 329 33.80 10.68 8.72
N TRP A 330 34.29 9.70 7.97
CA TRP A 330 34.00 8.29 8.10
C TRP A 330 34.54 7.74 9.42
N THR A 331 33.70 7.63 10.44
CA THR A 331 33.90 6.66 11.52
C THR A 331 32.53 6.20 12.01
N ILE A 332 32.08 5.04 11.52
CA ILE A 332 30.83 4.41 11.95
C ILE A 332 31.03 3.92 13.39
N ILE A 333 30.45 4.62 14.37
CA ILE A 333 30.31 4.13 15.75
C ILE A 333 28.93 3.46 15.84
N PHE A 334 28.89 2.13 15.73
CA PHE A 334 27.73 1.36 16.17
C PHE A 334 27.68 1.39 17.70
N THR A 335 26.74 2.15 18.26
CA THR A 335 26.37 1.97 19.68
C THR A 335 25.33 0.86 19.72
N LEU A 336 25.81 -0.38 19.88
CA LEU A 336 24.97 -1.54 20.14
C LEU A 336 24.35 -1.40 21.54
N ALA A 337 23.04 -1.16 21.60
CA ALA A 337 22.25 -1.52 22.75
C ALA A 337 22.28 -3.05 22.90
N LEU A 338 22.85 -3.51 24.01
CA LEU A 338 22.89 -4.91 24.40
C LEU A 338 21.47 -5.50 24.34
N HIS A 339 21.28 -6.62 23.62
CA HIS A 339 21.03 -7.96 24.17
C HIS A 339 20.84 -8.96 23.00
N ASN A 340 21.58 -10.07 23.07
CA ASN A 340 21.58 -11.28 22.22
C ASN A 340 22.24 -11.21 20.83
N THR A 341 23.47 -11.73 20.80
CA THR A 341 24.36 -11.90 19.66
C THR A 341 23.96 -13.11 18.81
N PHE A 342 23.68 -12.90 17.51
CA PHE A 342 23.88 -13.90 16.45
C PHE A 342 24.98 -13.38 15.51
N LEU A 343 26.07 -14.12 15.39
CA LEU A 343 27.22 -13.81 14.52
C LEU A 343 26.97 -14.44 13.14
N ILE A 344 26.71 -13.61 12.12
CA ILE A 344 26.84 -14.02 10.72
C ILE A 344 28.18 -13.49 10.20
N ARG A 345 29.16 -14.38 9.99
CA ARG A 345 30.41 -14.04 9.27
C ARG A 345 30.14 -14.12 7.77
N SER A 346 30.11 -12.98 7.09
CA SER A 346 30.28 -12.92 5.64
C SER A 346 31.78 -12.94 5.32
N THR A 347 32.26 -14.03 4.72
CA THR A 347 33.54 -14.08 4.01
C THR A 347 33.26 -14.57 2.59
N GLY A 348 33.55 -13.74 1.58
CA GLY A 348 33.53 -14.18 0.19
C GLY A 348 33.42 -13.06 -0.84
N ILE A 349 34.47 -12.24 -1.00
CA ILE A 349 34.70 -11.48 -2.24
C ILE A 349 35.76 -12.26 -3.04
N LEU A 350 35.34 -12.82 -4.18
CA LEU A 350 36.22 -13.42 -5.19
C LEU A 350 36.35 -12.39 -6.33
N ILE A 351 37.49 -11.70 -6.41
CA ILE A 351 37.87 -10.89 -7.58
C ILE A 351 38.74 -11.77 -8.47
N HIS A 352 38.22 -12.08 -9.67
CA HIS A 352 38.98 -12.69 -10.75
C HIS A 352 39.87 -11.60 -11.38
N GLN A 353 41.18 -11.80 -11.41
CA GLN A 353 42.07 -11.07 -12.33
C GLN A 353 42.79 -12.09 -13.22
N ASN A 354 42.61 -11.92 -14.53
CA ASN A 354 43.33 -12.66 -15.56
C ASN A 354 44.75 -12.11 -15.70
N ASN A 355 45.71 -13.02 -15.88
CA ASN A 355 46.82 -12.85 -16.81
C ASN A 355 46.80 -14.04 -17.76
#